data_AF-A0A3A9B3U2-F1
#
_entry.id   AF-A0A3A9B3U2-F1
#
_cell.length_a   1.000
_cell.length_b   1.000
_cell.length_c   1.000
_cell.angle_alpha   90.00
_cell.angle_beta   90.00
_cell.angle_gamma   90.00
#
_symmetry.space_group_name_H-M   'P 1'
#
loop_
_entity.id
_entity.type
_entity.pdbx_description
1 polymer ?
#
loop_
_entity_poly.entity_id
_entity_poly.type
_entity_poly.pdbx_seq_one_letter_code
_entity_poly.pdbx_strand_id
1 'polypeptide(L)'
;KKEFLRYYCIDLLWGQKLYQELRFVLVEMNGSQSILASTCLALDPLTIIRLYSYRFRIECTFRELKQQVGAFCYRFWSKYMPKLSYYQKKGEPAPLERVEDEKSRKKVLEAVRATEMHMALSCIAMGLLQSLSIYYIGKLRSDQLRYQRTPSKGRVSEATLMHYFRKHFFRLLAQKPELYITRIIQQLQEESEEHWDFLAS
;
A
#
# COMPACT_ATOMS: atom_id res chain seq x y z
N LYS A 1 -12.32 24.11 -2.94
CA LYS A 1 -12.31 24.99 -1.76
C LYS A 1 -11.16 25.97 -1.95
N LYS A 2 -11.39 27.29 -1.87
CA LYS A 2 -10.31 28.29 -1.93
C LYS A 2 -9.83 28.48 -0.50
N GLU A 3 -8.55 28.26 -0.25
CA GLU A 3 -7.93 28.47 1.07
C GLU A 3 -6.85 29.53 0.93
N PHE A 4 -6.77 30.42 1.92
CA PHE A 4 -5.75 31.46 1.96
C PHE A 4 -4.49 30.90 2.61
N LEU A 5 -3.34 31.18 2.01
CA LEU A 5 -2.06 30.66 2.43
C LEU A 5 -1.04 31.80 2.43
N ARG A 6 -0.28 31.92 3.51
CA ARG A 6 0.86 32.83 3.62
C ARG A 6 2.13 31.99 3.51
N TYR A 7 3.10 32.46 2.76
CA TYR A 7 4.39 31.81 2.67
C TYR A 7 5.53 32.81 2.58
N TYR A 8 6.70 32.39 3.01
CA TYR A 8 7.96 33.11 2.88
C TYR A 8 9.01 32.16 2.33
N CYS A 9 9.76 32.62 1.33
CA CYS A 9 10.80 31.82 0.68
C CYS A 9 12.16 32.45 0.91
N ILE A 10 13.13 31.61 1.27
CA ILE A 10 14.52 32.02 1.46
C ILE A 10 15.47 30.87 1.11
N ASP A 11 16.56 31.19 0.45
CA ASP A 11 17.61 30.21 0.13
C ASP A 11 18.66 30.28 1.25
N LEU A 12 18.96 29.13 1.87
CA LEU A 12 19.88 29.02 3.01
C LEU A 12 20.82 27.83 2.83
N LEU A 13 22.00 27.95 3.41
CA LEU A 13 22.97 26.86 3.48
C LEU A 13 22.59 25.84 4.56
N TRP A 14 22.56 24.56 4.21
CA TRP A 14 22.18 23.44 5.08
C TRP A 14 23.12 22.24 4.91
N GLY A 15 23.47 21.57 6.01
CA GLY A 15 24.31 20.36 6.01
C GLY A 15 25.44 20.39 7.04
N GLN A 16 26.06 19.23 7.29
CA GLN A 16 27.26 19.11 8.12
C GLN A 16 28.49 18.88 7.23
N LYS A 17 29.55 19.67 7.44
CA LYS A 17 30.85 19.69 6.72
C LYS A 17 30.85 20.33 5.33
N LEU A 18 29.92 19.96 4.45
CA LEU A 18 29.75 20.59 3.13
C LEU A 18 28.34 21.20 3.09
N TYR A 19 28.28 22.53 3.20
CA TYR A 19 27.02 23.25 3.14
C TYR A 19 26.45 23.17 1.72
N GLN A 20 25.20 22.71 1.62
CA GLN A 20 24.42 22.74 0.38
C GLN A 20 23.40 23.86 0.47
N GLU A 21 23.29 24.66 -0.57
CA GLU A 21 22.22 25.65 -0.68
C GLU A 21 20.88 24.94 -0.92
N LEU A 22 19.90 25.21 -0.05
CA LEU A 22 18.54 24.70 -0.14
C LEU A 22 17.56 25.87 -0.11
N ARG A 23 16.47 25.72 -0.85
CA ARG A 23 15.34 26.65 -0.79
C ARG A 23 14.41 26.25 0.35
N PHE A 24 14.29 27.11 1.35
CA PHE A 24 13.35 26.98 2.44
C PHE A 24 12.07 27.76 2.15
N VAL A 25 10.94 27.10 2.32
CA VAL A 25 9.62 27.72 2.21
C VAL A 25 8.89 27.55 3.54
N LEU A 26 8.73 28.66 4.26
CA LEU A 26 7.96 28.73 5.48
C LEU A 26 6.50 28.97 5.08
N VAL A 27 5.59 28.15 5.58
CA VAL A 27 4.19 28.12 5.17
C VAL A 27 3.31 28.27 6.40
N GLU A 28 2.31 29.13 6.32
CA GLU A 28 1.24 29.26 7.28
C GLU A 28 -0.11 29.06 6.59
N MET A 29 -0.87 28.06 7.05
CA MET A 29 -2.18 27.70 6.51
C MET A 29 -3.14 27.34 7.63
N ASN A 30 -4.26 28.05 7.74
CA ASN A 30 -5.29 27.84 8.78
C ASN A 30 -4.69 27.79 10.22
N GLY A 31 -3.70 28.63 10.51
CA GLY A 31 -3.00 28.68 11.81
C GLY A 31 -1.94 27.58 12.02
N SER A 32 -1.79 26.64 11.08
CA SER A 32 -0.70 25.65 11.09
C SER A 32 0.52 26.20 10.37
N GLN A 33 1.67 26.13 11.03
CA GLN A 33 2.96 26.53 10.48
C GLN A 33 3.77 25.31 10.06
N SER A 34 4.49 25.39 8.95
CA SER A 34 5.31 24.30 8.41
C SER A 34 6.53 24.85 7.68
N ILE A 35 7.63 24.10 7.71
CA ILE A 35 8.86 24.44 6.99
C ILE A 35 9.08 23.35 5.95
N LEU A 36 9.17 23.76 4.68
CA LEU A 36 9.48 22.90 3.55
C LEU A 36 10.89 23.24 3.04
N ALA A 37 11.60 22.25 2.51
CA ALA A 37 12.91 22.44 1.92
C ALA A 37 12.98 21.78 0.54
N SER A 38 13.66 22.42 -0.40
CA SER A 38 13.89 21.91 -1.75
C SER A 38 15.36 22.03 -2.12
N THR A 39 15.91 20.97 -2.71
CA THR A 39 17.25 20.98 -3.32
C THR A 39 17.28 21.71 -4.65
N CYS A 40 16.13 21.94 -5.29
CA CYS A 40 16.02 22.68 -6.54
C CYS A 40 15.64 24.14 -6.27
N LEU A 41 16.59 25.05 -6.51
CA LEU A 41 16.43 26.51 -6.36
C LEU A 41 15.67 27.15 -7.53
N ALA A 42 15.39 26.42 -8.61
CA ALA A 42 14.58 26.92 -9.72
C ALA A 42 13.07 26.81 -9.45
N LEU A 43 12.66 26.01 -8.44
CA LEU A 43 11.25 25.79 -8.15
C LEU A 43 10.64 27.00 -7.45
N ASP A 44 9.51 27.44 -8.01
CA ASP A 44 8.65 28.43 -7.39
C ASP A 44 8.11 27.92 -6.03
N PRO A 45 8.01 28.77 -4.99
CA PRO A 45 7.56 28.35 -3.66
C PRO A 45 6.17 27.72 -3.65
N LEU A 46 5.22 28.20 -4.47
CA LEU A 46 3.89 27.59 -4.55
C LEU A 46 3.96 26.20 -5.17
N THR A 47 4.87 25.99 -6.11
CA THR A 47 5.13 24.65 -6.69
C THR A 47 5.67 23.70 -5.63
N ILE A 48 6.61 24.15 -4.78
CA ILE A 48 7.14 23.36 -3.67
C ILE A 48 6.00 22.96 -2.71
N ILE A 49 5.16 23.92 -2.30
CA ILE A 49 4.01 23.67 -1.43
C ILE A 49 3.06 22.64 -2.06
N ARG A 50 2.76 22.81 -3.36
CA ARG A 50 1.89 21.89 -4.10
C ARG A 50 2.49 20.47 -4.17
N LEU A 51 3.78 20.32 -4.45
CA LEU A 51 4.45 19.03 -4.47
C LEU A 51 4.40 18.35 -3.10
N TYR A 52 4.68 19.09 -2.03
CA TYR A 52 4.56 18.58 -0.66
C TYR A 52 3.13 18.19 -0.30
N SER A 53 2.12 18.91 -0.81
CA SER A 53 0.71 18.53 -0.60
C SER A 53 0.37 17.15 -1.21
N TYR A 54 1.05 16.76 -2.30
CA TYR A 54 0.87 15.44 -2.90
C TYR A 54 1.50 14.32 -2.07
N ARG A 55 2.46 14.62 -1.19
CA ARG A 55 3.07 13.64 -0.29
C ARG A 55 2.02 12.95 0.59
N PHE A 56 1.00 13.68 1.02
CA PHE A 56 -0.11 13.13 1.82
C PHE A 56 -0.93 12.06 1.05
N ARG A 57 -0.94 12.11 -0.29
CA ARG A 57 -1.62 11.08 -1.09
C ARG A 57 -0.98 9.72 -0.90
N ILE A 58 0.35 9.67 -0.78
CA ILE A 58 1.08 8.42 -0.55
C ILE A 58 0.65 7.82 0.79
N GLU A 59 0.58 8.61 1.85
CA GLU A 59 0.11 8.16 3.17
C GLU A 59 -1.32 7.59 3.11
N CYS A 60 -2.22 8.26 2.38
CA CYS A 60 -3.56 7.74 2.14
C CYS A 60 -3.53 6.41 1.40
N THR A 61 -2.74 6.28 0.33
CA THR A 61 -2.59 5.02 -0.42
C THR A 61 -2.06 3.90 0.48
N PHE A 62 -1.04 4.16 1.30
CA PHE A 62 -0.51 3.19 2.26
C PHE A 62 -1.58 2.74 3.27
N ARG A 63 -2.39 3.67 3.78
CA ARG A 63 -3.48 3.34 4.69
C ARG A 63 -4.50 2.43 4.03
N GLU A 64 -4.93 2.73 2.80
CA GLU A 64 -5.92 1.92 2.10
C GLU A 64 -5.37 0.53 1.72
N LEU A 65 -4.13 0.46 1.25
CA LEU A 65 -3.43 -0.82 1.00
C LEU A 65 -3.40 -1.70 2.25
N LYS A 66 -3.07 -1.10 3.40
CA LYS A 66 -3.04 -1.81 4.69
C LYS A 66 -4.43 -2.26 5.13
N GLN A 67 -5.43 -1.38 5.08
CA GLN A 67 -6.74 -1.63 5.70
C GLN A 67 -7.69 -2.45 4.82
N GLN A 68 -7.69 -2.19 3.50
CA GLN A 68 -8.66 -2.83 2.59
C GLN A 68 -8.17 -4.17 2.06
N VAL A 69 -6.91 -4.22 1.59
CA VAL A 69 -6.37 -5.42 0.93
C VAL A 69 -5.42 -6.21 1.85
N GLY A 70 -4.93 -5.61 2.94
CA GLY A 70 -3.96 -6.29 3.81
C GLY A 70 -2.61 -6.45 3.14
N ALA A 71 -2.23 -5.48 2.30
CA ALA A 71 -1.08 -5.55 1.40
C ALA A 71 0.28 -5.76 2.10
N PHE A 72 0.34 -5.49 3.41
CA PHE A 72 1.53 -5.65 4.26
C PHE A 72 1.42 -6.85 5.22
N CYS A 73 0.42 -7.71 5.06
CA CYS A 73 0.18 -8.87 5.93
C CYS A 73 0.90 -10.15 5.46
N TYR A 74 1.88 -10.03 4.58
CA TYR A 74 2.64 -11.18 4.08
C TYR A 74 3.68 -11.69 5.10
N ARG A 75 4.03 -12.98 5.00
CA ARG A 75 5.04 -13.65 5.84
C ARG A 75 6.04 -14.45 4.98
N PHE A 76 6.62 -13.81 3.97
CA PHE A 76 7.64 -14.41 3.10
C PHE A 76 9.02 -14.38 3.75
N TRP A 77 9.17 -15.03 4.91
CA TRP A 77 10.45 -15.08 5.61
C TRP A 77 11.29 -16.24 5.07
N SER A 78 12.55 -15.93 4.74
CA SER A 78 13.53 -16.95 4.37
C SER A 78 14.41 -17.27 5.58
N LYS A 79 14.50 -18.56 5.95
CA LYS A 79 15.47 -19.05 6.96
C LYS A 79 16.91 -18.70 6.59
N TYR A 80 17.18 -18.56 5.30
CA TYR A 80 18.49 -18.25 4.73
C TYR A 80 18.85 -16.76 4.79
N MET A 81 17.91 -15.90 5.21
CA MET A 81 18.18 -14.49 5.42
C MET A 81 18.95 -14.31 6.74
N PRO A 82 20.17 -13.75 6.70
CA PRO A 82 20.94 -13.51 7.91
C PRO A 82 20.26 -12.44 8.77
N LYS A 83 20.42 -12.55 10.09
CA LYS A 83 19.85 -11.57 11.02
C LYS A 83 20.46 -10.18 10.76
N LEU A 84 19.59 -9.21 10.53
CA LEU A 84 19.98 -7.81 10.41
C LEU A 84 20.36 -7.26 11.79
N SER A 85 21.59 -6.76 11.94
CA SER A 85 22.04 -6.09 13.16
C SER A 85 21.83 -4.59 13.03
N TYR A 86 20.98 -4.00 13.87
CA TYR A 86 20.73 -2.55 13.87
C TYR A 86 22.00 -1.72 14.17
N TYR A 87 22.90 -2.25 15.01
CA TYR A 87 24.15 -1.60 15.42
C TYR A 87 25.37 -2.03 14.59
N GLN A 88 25.18 -2.28 13.29
CA GLN A 88 26.25 -2.75 12.43
C GLN A 88 27.40 -1.71 12.39
N LYS A 89 28.63 -2.14 12.70
CA LYS A 89 29.78 -1.24 12.69
C LYS A 89 30.20 -0.93 11.25
N LYS A 90 30.68 0.30 11.05
CA LYS A 90 31.21 0.76 9.76
C LYS A 90 32.41 -0.12 9.37
N GLY A 91 32.28 -0.90 8.29
CA GLY A 91 33.30 -1.85 7.81
C GLY A 91 32.94 -3.33 7.95
N GLU A 92 31.84 -3.68 8.63
CA GLU A 92 31.35 -5.06 8.60
C GLU A 92 30.73 -5.42 7.24
N PRO A 93 30.94 -6.66 6.74
CA PRO A 93 30.36 -7.10 5.48
C PRO A 93 28.84 -7.04 5.55
N ALA A 94 28.22 -6.66 4.43
CA ALA A 94 26.78 -6.55 4.34
C ALA A 94 26.15 -7.91 4.68
N PRO A 95 24.98 -7.96 5.35
CA PRO A 95 24.38 -9.23 5.74
C PRO A 95 24.24 -10.22 4.57
N LEU A 96 23.90 -9.74 3.37
CA LEU A 96 23.77 -10.56 2.16
C LEU A 96 25.09 -11.17 1.68
N GLU A 97 26.24 -10.54 1.93
CA GLU A 97 27.56 -11.08 1.57
C GLU A 97 27.89 -12.34 2.37
N ARG A 98 27.26 -12.53 3.54
CA ARG A 98 27.43 -13.72 4.39
C ARG A 98 26.69 -14.95 3.87
N VAL A 99 25.83 -14.79 2.85
CA VAL A 99 25.14 -15.90 2.20
C VAL A 99 26.02 -16.38 1.06
N GLU A 100 26.88 -17.35 1.33
CA GLU A 100 27.85 -17.87 0.34
C GLU A 100 27.25 -18.96 -0.56
N ASP A 101 26.37 -19.79 0.00
CA ASP A 101 25.76 -20.93 -0.71
C ASP A 101 24.73 -20.49 -1.76
N GLU A 102 24.87 -21.04 -2.98
CA GLU A 102 24.04 -20.68 -4.14
C GLU A 102 22.56 -21.02 -3.93
N LYS A 103 22.27 -22.15 -3.28
CA LYS A 103 20.90 -22.56 -2.96
C LYS A 103 20.26 -21.59 -1.96
N SER A 104 21.02 -21.14 -0.98
CA SER A 104 20.60 -20.16 0.03
C SER A 104 20.32 -18.79 -0.62
N ARG A 105 21.20 -18.33 -1.52
CA ARG A 105 20.99 -17.11 -2.31
C ARG A 105 19.71 -17.18 -3.13
N LYS A 106 19.50 -18.28 -3.86
CA LYS A 106 18.28 -18.50 -4.65
C LYS A 106 17.02 -18.43 -3.78
N LYS A 107 17.04 -19.01 -2.57
CA LYS A 107 15.89 -18.97 -1.65
C LYS A 107 15.61 -17.57 -1.09
N VAL A 108 16.65 -16.76 -0.86
CA VAL A 108 16.48 -15.35 -0.48
C VAL A 108 15.84 -14.55 -1.63
N LEU A 109 16.31 -14.76 -2.87
CA LEU A 109 15.73 -14.12 -4.05
C LEU A 109 14.28 -14.53 -4.31
N GLU A 110 13.94 -15.81 -4.12
CA GLU A 110 12.55 -16.30 -4.19
C GLU A 110 11.65 -15.59 -3.17
N ALA A 111 12.13 -15.37 -1.94
CA ALA A 111 11.37 -14.65 -0.91
C ALA A 111 11.17 -13.17 -1.27
N VAL A 112 12.22 -12.48 -1.77
CA VAL A 112 12.12 -11.10 -2.25
C VAL A 112 11.12 -11.00 -3.40
N ARG A 113 11.21 -11.90 -4.38
CA ARG A 113 10.28 -11.96 -5.52
C ARG A 113 8.85 -12.20 -5.07
N ALA A 114 8.62 -13.05 -4.07
CA ALA A 114 7.30 -13.27 -3.51
C ALA A 114 6.75 -11.98 -2.85
N THR A 115 7.59 -11.24 -2.11
CA THR A 115 7.22 -9.93 -1.54
C THR A 115 6.87 -8.92 -2.62
N GLU A 116 7.69 -8.78 -3.66
CA GLU A 116 7.44 -7.85 -4.77
C GLU A 116 6.14 -8.20 -5.52
N MET A 117 5.95 -9.49 -5.85
CA MET A 117 4.76 -9.97 -6.55
C MET A 117 3.50 -9.73 -5.72
N HIS A 118 3.52 -10.08 -4.43
CA HIS A 118 2.39 -9.82 -3.53
C HIS A 118 2.06 -8.33 -3.46
N MET A 119 3.07 -7.47 -3.45
CA MET A 119 2.87 -6.04 -3.43
C MET A 119 2.27 -5.50 -4.73
N ALA A 120 2.78 -5.97 -5.88
CA ALA A 120 2.23 -5.64 -7.18
C ALA A 120 0.75 -6.07 -7.30
N LEU A 121 0.43 -7.31 -6.91
CA LEU A 121 -0.93 -7.83 -6.91
C LEU A 121 -1.85 -7.02 -5.97
N SER A 122 -1.34 -6.60 -4.81
CA SER A 122 -2.10 -5.77 -3.88
C SER A 122 -2.41 -4.39 -4.48
N CYS A 123 -1.45 -3.78 -5.18
CA CYS A 123 -1.66 -2.52 -5.90
C CYS A 123 -2.69 -2.67 -7.03
N ILE A 124 -2.62 -3.75 -7.81
CA ILE A 124 -3.60 -4.05 -8.87
C ILE A 124 -5.00 -4.22 -8.26
N ALA A 125 -5.12 -5.01 -7.18
CA ALA A 125 -6.39 -5.22 -6.49
C ALA A 125 -6.98 -3.90 -5.96
N MET A 126 -6.16 -3.03 -5.37
CA MET A 126 -6.59 -1.69 -4.95
C MET A 126 -7.05 -0.83 -6.13
N GLY A 127 -6.31 -0.84 -7.25
CA GLY A 127 -6.69 -0.11 -8.45
C GLY A 127 -8.04 -0.57 -9.02
N LEU A 128 -8.27 -1.89 -9.08
CA LEU A 128 -9.57 -2.45 -9.48
C LEU A 128 -10.69 -2.03 -8.53
N LEU A 129 -10.44 -2.07 -7.22
CA LEU A 129 -11.41 -1.64 -6.21
C LEU A 129 -11.76 -0.14 -6.36
N GLN A 130 -10.77 0.70 -6.68
CA GLN A 130 -10.96 2.11 -6.98
C GLN A 130 -11.77 2.33 -8.28
N SER A 131 -11.45 1.59 -9.34
CA SER A 131 -12.21 1.64 -10.59
C SER A 131 -13.67 1.24 -10.40
N LEU A 132 -13.94 0.19 -9.62
CA LEU A 132 -15.29 -0.23 -9.27
C LEU A 132 -16.00 0.83 -8.42
N SER A 133 -15.30 1.40 -7.45
CA SER A 133 -15.82 2.48 -6.60
C SER A 133 -16.32 3.64 -7.45
N ILE A 134 -15.54 4.05 -8.46
CA ILE A 134 -15.91 5.09 -9.43
C ILE A 134 -17.09 4.64 -10.31
N TYR A 135 -17.05 3.41 -10.82
CA TYR A 135 -18.09 2.89 -11.71
C TYR A 135 -19.48 2.82 -11.06
N TYR A 136 -19.52 2.55 -9.75
CA TYR A 136 -20.76 2.45 -8.97
C TYR A 136 -21.22 3.77 -8.33
N ILE A 137 -20.52 4.89 -8.56
CA ILE A 137 -20.98 6.22 -8.12
C ILE A 137 -22.40 6.47 -8.63
N GLY A 138 -23.32 6.82 -7.73
CA GLY A 138 -24.73 7.12 -8.06
C GLY A 138 -25.60 5.91 -8.42
N LYS A 139 -25.02 4.76 -8.78
CA LYS A 139 -25.75 3.52 -9.06
C LYS A 139 -26.09 2.74 -7.79
N LEU A 140 -25.23 2.88 -6.79
CA LEU A 140 -25.31 2.08 -5.57
C LEU A 140 -25.09 2.97 -4.37
N ARG A 141 -25.94 2.85 -3.35
CA ARG A 141 -25.81 3.66 -2.15
C ARG A 141 -25.04 2.90 -1.08
N SER A 142 -24.17 3.59 -0.36
CA SER A 142 -23.29 2.96 0.64
C SER A 142 -24.06 2.37 1.83
N ASP A 143 -25.19 2.96 2.19
CA ASP A 143 -26.09 2.50 3.25
C ASP A 143 -26.75 1.15 2.95
N GLN A 144 -26.90 0.79 1.67
CA GLN A 144 -27.38 -0.53 1.25
C GLN A 144 -26.33 -1.62 1.48
N LEU A 145 -25.04 -1.25 1.54
CA LEU A 145 -23.94 -2.20 1.66
C LEU A 145 -23.44 -2.36 3.09
N ARG A 146 -23.41 -1.26 3.85
CA ARG A 146 -22.88 -1.25 5.21
C ARG A 146 -23.41 -0.06 5.99
N TYR A 147 -23.67 -0.26 7.29
CA TYR A 147 -23.87 0.86 8.20
C TYR A 147 -22.62 1.74 8.31
N GLN A 148 -22.78 3.05 8.13
CA GLN A 148 -21.72 4.06 8.26
C GLN A 148 -22.15 5.11 9.28
N ARG A 149 -21.27 5.44 10.24
CA ARG A 149 -21.53 6.52 11.21
C ARG A 149 -21.67 7.89 10.55
N THR A 150 -20.98 8.10 9.44
CA THR A 150 -21.09 9.30 8.60
C THR A 150 -21.44 8.86 7.19
N PRO A 151 -22.64 9.18 6.67
CA PRO A 151 -23.05 8.72 5.35
C PRO A 151 -22.20 9.40 4.28
N SER A 152 -21.64 8.60 3.37
CA SER A 152 -21.03 9.14 2.16
C SER A 152 -22.14 9.64 1.23
N LYS A 153 -21.99 10.87 0.71
CA LYS A 153 -22.98 11.56 -0.16
C LYS A 153 -23.18 10.87 -1.52
N GLY A 154 -23.76 9.66 -1.53
CA GLY A 154 -24.00 8.85 -2.74
C GLY A 154 -22.75 8.22 -3.37
N ARG A 155 -21.61 8.25 -2.67
CA ARG A 155 -20.35 7.65 -3.12
C ARG A 155 -20.12 6.33 -2.40
N VAL A 156 -19.83 5.27 -3.14
CA VAL A 156 -19.35 4.02 -2.55
C VAL A 156 -17.85 4.17 -2.35
N SER A 157 -17.33 3.82 -1.18
CA SER A 157 -15.87 3.80 -0.94
C SER A 157 -15.30 2.43 -1.24
N GLU A 158 -13.98 2.36 -1.44
CA GLU A 158 -13.21 1.13 -1.53
C GLU A 158 -13.50 0.22 -0.33
N ALA A 159 -13.58 0.78 0.87
CA ALA A 159 -13.90 0.05 2.10
C ALA A 159 -15.32 -0.53 2.09
N THR A 160 -16.28 0.19 1.49
CA THR A 160 -17.66 -0.27 1.37
C THR A 160 -17.75 -1.45 0.38
N LEU A 161 -17.09 -1.35 -0.78
CA LEU A 161 -17.03 -2.43 -1.75
C LEU A 161 -16.30 -3.65 -1.20
N MET A 162 -15.16 -3.45 -0.53
CA MET A 162 -14.42 -4.54 0.11
C MET A 162 -15.26 -5.24 1.19
N HIS A 163 -16.04 -4.49 1.98
CA HIS A 163 -16.97 -5.08 2.94
C HIS A 163 -18.03 -5.96 2.25
N TYR A 164 -18.62 -5.45 1.16
CA TYR A 164 -19.59 -6.20 0.37
C TYR A 164 -18.97 -7.48 -0.21
N PHE A 165 -17.79 -7.39 -0.84
CA PHE A 165 -17.09 -8.54 -1.39
C PHE A 165 -16.79 -9.58 -0.32
N ARG A 166 -16.28 -9.18 0.85
CA ARG A 166 -16.01 -10.12 1.96
C ARG A 166 -17.27 -10.85 2.43
N LYS A 167 -18.41 -10.16 2.47
CA LYS A 167 -19.69 -10.76 2.88
C LYS A 167 -20.29 -11.69 1.82
N HIS A 168 -20.07 -11.39 0.53
CA HIS A 168 -20.75 -12.07 -0.58
C HIS A 168 -19.83 -12.88 -1.49
N PHE A 169 -18.55 -13.04 -1.13
CA PHE A 169 -17.51 -13.66 -1.97
C PHE A 169 -17.95 -15.01 -2.54
N PHE A 170 -18.29 -15.97 -1.68
CA PHE A 170 -18.70 -17.31 -2.11
C PHE A 170 -20.00 -17.30 -2.93
N ARG A 171 -20.95 -16.44 -2.57
CA ARG A 171 -22.20 -16.28 -3.35
C ARG A 171 -21.92 -15.77 -4.76
N LEU A 172 -21.02 -14.79 -4.91
CA LEU A 172 -20.63 -14.24 -6.21
C LEU A 172 -19.88 -15.28 -7.06
N LEU A 173 -19.02 -16.10 -6.44
CA LEU A 173 -18.37 -17.21 -7.13
C LEU A 173 -19.38 -18.26 -7.60
N ALA A 174 -20.32 -18.66 -6.75
CA ALA A 174 -21.34 -19.66 -7.08
C ALA A 174 -22.28 -19.22 -8.22
N GLN A 175 -22.51 -17.92 -8.39
CA GLN A 175 -23.26 -17.38 -9.53
C GLN A 175 -22.54 -17.52 -10.88
N LYS A 176 -21.23 -17.82 -10.84
CA LYS A 176 -20.34 -17.86 -11.99
C LYS A 176 -19.45 -19.12 -11.98
N PRO A 177 -20.05 -20.33 -12.08
CA PRO A 177 -19.32 -21.60 -12.08
C PRO A 177 -18.49 -21.81 -13.37
N GLU A 178 -18.76 -21.04 -14.42
CA GLU A 178 -17.98 -21.07 -15.66
C GLU A 178 -16.57 -20.50 -15.51
N LEU A 179 -16.33 -19.69 -14.47
CA LEU A 179 -15.02 -19.08 -14.26
C LEU A 179 -14.00 -20.14 -13.83
N TYR A 180 -12.83 -20.12 -14.48
CA TYR A 180 -11.76 -21.07 -14.23
C TYR A 180 -11.32 -21.10 -12.75
N ILE A 181 -11.24 -19.93 -12.11
CA ILE A 181 -10.91 -19.83 -10.67
C ILE A 181 -11.98 -20.50 -9.80
N THR A 182 -13.27 -20.33 -10.11
CA THR A 182 -14.35 -20.97 -9.36
C THR A 182 -14.22 -22.50 -9.45
N ARG A 183 -13.93 -23.04 -10.64
CA ARG A 183 -13.73 -24.47 -10.84
C ARG A 183 -12.54 -25.00 -10.06
N ILE A 184 -11.40 -24.30 -10.09
CA ILE A 184 -10.22 -24.69 -9.30
C ILE A 184 -10.56 -24.73 -7.80
N ILE A 185 -11.24 -23.71 -7.28
CA ILE A 185 -11.61 -23.66 -5.86
C ILE A 185 -12.53 -24.82 -5.50
N GLN A 186 -13.51 -25.14 -6.36
CA GLN A 186 -14.43 -26.26 -6.15
C GLN A 186 -13.70 -27.61 -6.17
N GLN A 187 -12.83 -27.85 -7.15
CA GLN A 187 -12.03 -29.08 -7.23
C GLN A 187 -11.17 -29.30 -5.97
N LEU A 188 -10.51 -28.24 -5.50
CA LEU A 188 -9.69 -28.32 -4.27
C LEU A 188 -10.52 -28.55 -3.00
N GLN A 189 -11.81 -28.21 -3.00
CA GLN A 189 -12.71 -28.49 -1.89
C GLN A 189 -13.17 -29.94 -1.91
N GLU A 190 -13.55 -30.46 -3.09
CA GLU A 190 -13.96 -31.86 -3.29
C GLU A 190 -12.83 -32.84 -2.91
N GLU A 191 -11.59 -32.58 -3.34
CA GLU A 191 -10.42 -33.40 -2.96
C GLU A 191 -10.16 -33.41 -1.45
N SER A 192 -10.51 -32.33 -0.74
CA SER A 192 -10.32 -32.23 0.71
C SER A 192 -11.37 -33.01 1.49
N GLU A 193 -12.62 -33.04 1.03
CA GLU A 193 -13.71 -33.81 1.66
C GLU A 193 -13.45 -35.32 1.55
N GLU A 194 -13.00 -35.81 0.38
CA GLU A 194 -12.62 -37.21 0.21
C GLU A 194 -11.50 -37.62 1.18
N HIS A 195 -10.48 -36.78 1.37
CA HIS A 195 -9.36 -37.08 2.28
C HIS A 195 -9.79 -37.18 3.76
N TRP A 196 -10.78 -36.40 4.20
CA TRP A 196 -11.29 -36.46 5.57
C TRP A 196 -12.18 -37.68 5.81
N ASP A 197 -12.97 -38.10 4.82
CA ASP A 197 -13.82 -39.30 4.93
C ASP A 197 -13.00 -40.60 5.03
N PHE A 198 -11.82 -40.65 4.39
CA PHE A 198 -10.87 -41.77 4.55
C PHE A 198 -10.19 -41.83 5.93
N LEU A 199 -10.13 -40.71 6.66
CA LEU A 199 -9.56 -40.66 8.01
C LEU A 199 -10.62 -40.88 9.12
N ALA A 200 -11.90 -40.81 8.76
CA ALA A 200 -13.04 -40.99 9.67
C ALA A 200 -13.66 -42.41 9.60
N SER A 201 -13.13 -43.29 8.75
CA SER A 201 -13.50 -44.72 8.63
C SER A 201 -12.47 -45.62 9.31
#